data_AF-A0A949UIM3-F1
#
_entry.id   AF-A0A949UIM3-F1
#
_cell.length_a   1.000
_cell.length_b   1.000
_cell.length_c   1.000
_cell.angle_alpha   90.00
_cell.angle_beta   90.00
_cell.angle_gamma   90.00
#
_symmetry.space_group_name_H-M   'P 1'
#
loop_
_entity.id
_entity.type
_entity.pdbx_description
1 polymer ?
#
loop_
_entity_poly.entity_id
_entity_poly.type
_entity_poly.pdbx_seq_one_letter_code
_entity_poly.pdbx_strand_id
1 'polypeptide(L)'
;MLIASLATFLCSVFFSFISTKWVRDVANRQGWVIPPASVHHLHTRALPRLGGVAIFASFLASFGLTLLFAYRALAVPGRTVLTIISAGALIFLLGLYDDFFSAGPWLKFTVQGLAATLLFAGGLRILDLPVLFGNHHFPWFFSLPLTILWVVAITNAFNLIDGLDGLAAGSALFSTLVVFTVAVVSGVSLVSLMAIALVGAILGFLRFNFSPATIFLGDCGSLFIGFTLSALALQGAQKAPTIIAVAIPVVSFGLPILESTLSVLRRYLSGRPVFTADREHIHHKLLQRGLSQRQVVITLYAVSAIFALLSLFLLWPTERTLGLVLAVLGTGVWIGVQHLGYLEFGELKRVAQRTIERQIIINNLAWRRAAEELKVTSDYAQVCRVLMAALTNNDFDAFDLQLYVAGSDLPQMRGLELISPWGAEPYLRWTNPITYSEASLAGRCSLRIDLVSSRGRHCGSMTVYRQDSSREVQLDLNLLICSFPQVLADALERCAERSEVVSLVASSADLLTA
;
A
#
# COMPACT_ATOMS: atom_id res chain seq x y z
N MET A 1 -37.55 9.50 -6.69
CA MET A 1 -36.10 9.63 -6.44
C MET A 1 -35.32 9.91 -7.73
N LEU A 2 -35.38 9.04 -8.75
CA LEU A 2 -34.66 9.25 -10.02
C LEU A 2 -34.95 10.60 -10.69
N ILE A 3 -36.23 10.98 -10.81
CA ILE A 3 -36.65 12.28 -11.37
C ILE A 3 -36.06 13.45 -10.56
N ALA A 4 -36.09 13.36 -9.22
CA ALA A 4 -35.52 14.39 -8.36
C ALA A 4 -34.00 14.48 -8.53
N SER A 5 -33.29 13.35 -8.64
CA SER A 5 -31.84 13.35 -8.89
C SER A 5 -31.49 13.95 -10.25
N LEU A 6 -32.25 13.61 -11.31
CA LEU A 6 -32.05 14.18 -12.65
C LEU A 6 -32.34 15.69 -12.68
N ALA A 7 -33.43 16.13 -12.05
CA ALA A 7 -33.75 17.55 -11.93
C ALA A 7 -32.67 18.31 -11.15
N THR A 8 -32.23 17.76 -10.01
CA THR A 8 -31.14 18.34 -9.20
C THR A 8 -29.85 18.47 -10.02
N PHE A 9 -29.50 17.43 -10.77
CA PHE A 9 -28.34 17.43 -11.65
C PHE A 9 -28.40 18.56 -12.68
N LEU A 10 -29.48 18.61 -13.47
CA LEU A 10 -29.64 19.60 -14.55
C LEU A 10 -29.68 21.02 -14.00
N CYS A 11 -30.40 21.26 -12.91
CA CYS A 11 -30.42 22.55 -12.23
C CYS A 11 -29.02 22.94 -11.74
N SER A 12 -28.26 22.01 -11.16
CA SER A 12 -26.91 22.30 -10.67
C SER A 12 -25.92 22.60 -11.79
N VAL A 13 -25.97 21.86 -12.90
CA VAL A 13 -25.16 22.16 -14.10
C VAL A 13 -25.48 23.55 -14.64
N PHE A 14 -26.77 23.87 -14.76
CA PHE A 14 -27.24 25.15 -15.27
C PHE A 14 -26.83 26.31 -14.36
N PHE A 15 -27.08 26.21 -13.05
CA PHE A 15 -26.68 27.22 -12.08
C PHE A 15 -25.17 27.39 -12.02
N SER A 16 -24.39 26.31 -12.10
CA SER A 16 -22.93 26.40 -12.09
C SER A 16 -22.37 27.04 -13.35
N PHE A 17 -22.94 26.72 -14.52
CA PHE A 17 -22.53 27.35 -15.77
C PHE A 17 -22.75 28.88 -15.73
N ILE A 18 -23.93 29.32 -15.25
CA ILE A 18 -24.27 30.75 -15.16
C ILE A 18 -23.46 31.44 -14.08
N SER A 19 -23.42 30.89 -12.87
CA SER A 19 -22.71 31.48 -11.74
C SER A 19 -21.21 31.54 -11.98
N THR A 20 -20.61 30.52 -12.61
CA THR A 20 -19.17 30.54 -12.95
C THR A 20 -18.86 31.67 -13.93
N LYS A 21 -19.67 31.85 -14.97
CA LYS A 21 -19.53 32.97 -15.90
C LYS A 21 -19.65 34.31 -15.16
N TRP A 22 -20.68 34.46 -14.34
CA TRP A 22 -20.93 35.71 -13.60
C TRP A 22 -19.81 36.04 -12.60
N VAL A 23 -19.41 35.08 -11.76
CA VAL A 23 -18.33 35.23 -10.78
C VAL A 23 -17.01 35.59 -11.47
N ARG A 24 -16.67 34.91 -12.57
CA ARG A 24 -15.48 35.23 -13.38
C ARG A 24 -15.52 36.67 -13.90
N ASP A 25 -16.64 37.09 -14.49
CA ASP A 25 -16.76 38.41 -15.09
C ASP A 25 -16.72 39.52 -14.02
N VAL A 26 -17.32 39.28 -12.83
CA VAL A 26 -17.23 40.18 -11.67
C VAL A 26 -15.80 40.26 -11.13
N ALA A 27 -15.15 39.13 -10.92
CA ALA A 27 -13.78 39.08 -10.41
C ALA A 27 -12.80 39.81 -11.35
N ASN A 28 -12.95 39.64 -12.66
CA ASN A 28 -12.16 40.36 -13.65
C ASN A 28 -12.42 41.88 -13.61
N ARG A 29 -13.68 42.31 -13.46
CA ARG A 29 -14.02 43.75 -13.35
C ARG A 29 -13.48 44.40 -12.09
N GLN A 30 -13.44 43.66 -10.99
CA GLN A 30 -12.96 44.15 -9.69
C GLN A 30 -11.45 43.96 -9.48
N GLY A 31 -10.75 43.33 -10.43
CA GLY A 31 -9.31 43.09 -10.35
C GLY A 31 -8.92 41.99 -9.36
N TRP A 32 -9.84 41.11 -8.95
CA TRP A 32 -9.58 39.98 -8.07
C TRP A 32 -8.93 38.82 -8.84
N VAL A 33 -7.75 39.08 -9.38
CA VAL A 33 -7.02 38.17 -10.25
C VAL A 33 -5.61 37.95 -9.73
N ILE A 34 -5.11 36.72 -9.90
CA ILE A 34 -3.73 36.39 -9.55
C ILE A 34 -2.85 36.75 -10.74
N PRO A 35 -1.86 37.64 -10.59
CA PRO A 35 -0.95 37.97 -11.67
C PRO A 35 -0.10 36.75 -12.05
N PRO A 36 0.32 36.62 -13.32
CA PRO A 36 1.25 35.58 -13.73
C PRO A 36 2.57 35.76 -12.98
N ALA A 37 2.84 34.88 -12.01
CA ALA A 37 4.08 34.92 -11.25
C ALA A 37 5.20 34.31 -12.11
N SER A 38 6.07 35.12 -12.71
CA SER A 38 7.37 34.70 -13.33
C SER A 38 7.36 33.81 -14.59
N VAL A 39 8.53 33.79 -15.26
CA VAL A 39 8.86 33.19 -16.57
C VAL A 39 8.71 31.65 -16.62
N HIS A 40 8.43 30.99 -15.49
CA HIS A 40 8.31 29.53 -15.39
C HIS A 40 6.92 29.04 -14.94
N HIS A 41 5.94 29.94 -14.79
CA HIS A 41 4.54 29.55 -14.52
C HIS A 41 3.75 29.36 -15.82
N LEU A 42 2.88 28.35 -15.82
CA LEU A 42 2.15 27.85 -16.99
C LEU A 42 1.12 28.85 -17.57
N HIS A 43 0.73 29.86 -16.78
CA HIS A 43 -0.26 30.86 -17.19
C HIS A 43 0.40 32.18 -17.57
N THR A 44 0.10 32.64 -18.79
CA THR A 44 0.55 33.92 -19.33
C THR A 44 -0.41 35.07 -19.04
N ARG A 45 -1.57 34.80 -18.44
CA ARG A 45 -2.62 35.80 -18.14
C ARG A 45 -3.04 35.73 -16.68
N ALA A 46 -3.41 36.88 -16.11
CA ALA A 46 -3.98 36.93 -14.78
C ALA A 46 -5.36 36.28 -14.76
N LEU A 47 -5.63 35.39 -13.80
CA LEU A 47 -6.87 34.62 -13.72
C LEU A 47 -7.50 34.76 -12.32
N PRO A 48 -8.84 34.84 -12.22
CA PRO A 48 -9.54 34.90 -10.94
C PRO A 48 -9.51 33.54 -10.24
N ARG A 49 -9.44 33.54 -8.90
CA ARG A 49 -9.39 32.33 -8.03
C ARG A 49 -10.64 32.22 -7.16
N LEU A 50 -11.82 32.26 -7.78
CA LEU A 50 -13.12 32.28 -7.08
C LEU A 50 -14.11 31.25 -7.63
N GLY A 51 -13.62 30.22 -8.34
CA GLY A 51 -14.44 29.16 -8.92
C GLY A 51 -15.29 28.42 -7.89
N GLY A 52 -14.76 28.22 -6.67
CA GLY A 52 -15.46 27.60 -5.57
C GLY A 52 -16.75 28.32 -5.15
N VAL A 53 -16.83 29.65 -5.33
CA VAL A 53 -18.05 30.41 -5.04
C VAL A 53 -19.20 29.95 -5.94
N ALA A 54 -18.92 29.73 -7.23
CA ALA A 54 -19.91 29.25 -8.18
C ALA A 54 -20.36 27.81 -7.86
N ILE A 55 -19.41 26.94 -7.50
CA ILE A 55 -19.72 25.54 -7.11
C ILE A 55 -20.57 25.52 -5.84
N PHE A 56 -20.16 26.24 -4.79
CA PHE A 56 -20.87 26.32 -3.51
C PHE A 56 -22.30 26.85 -3.68
N ALA A 57 -22.46 27.97 -4.38
CA ALA A 57 -23.77 28.57 -4.63
C ALA A 57 -24.68 27.64 -5.43
N SER A 58 -24.16 26.98 -6.47
CA SER A 58 -24.93 26.09 -7.33
C SER A 58 -25.34 24.80 -6.62
N PHE A 59 -24.44 24.24 -5.80
CA PHE A 59 -24.71 23.11 -4.93
C PHE A 59 -25.85 23.42 -3.95
N LEU A 60 -25.76 24.56 -3.23
CA LEU A 60 -26.80 24.95 -2.27
C LEU A 60 -28.13 25.28 -2.95
N ALA A 61 -28.10 26.02 -4.06
CA ALA A 61 -29.31 26.41 -4.77
C ALA A 61 -30.04 25.20 -5.35
N SER A 62 -29.34 24.30 -6.03
CA SER A 62 -29.95 23.10 -6.62
C SER A 62 -30.46 22.12 -5.56
N PHE A 63 -29.68 21.86 -4.51
CA PHE A 63 -30.11 20.98 -3.43
C PHE A 63 -31.28 21.58 -2.64
N GLY A 64 -31.21 22.88 -2.31
CA GLY A 64 -32.27 23.61 -1.63
C GLY A 64 -33.59 23.64 -2.42
N LEU A 65 -33.51 23.82 -3.75
CA LEU A 65 -34.67 23.76 -4.64
C LEU A 65 -35.33 22.38 -4.59
N THR A 66 -34.54 21.31 -4.64
CA THR A 66 -35.04 19.95 -4.52
C THR A 66 -35.70 19.69 -3.16
N LEU A 67 -35.13 20.20 -2.07
CA LEU A 67 -35.79 20.11 -0.76
C LEU A 67 -37.12 20.88 -0.76
N LEU A 68 -37.17 22.09 -1.33
CA LEU A 68 -38.41 22.89 -1.35
C LEU A 68 -39.58 22.15 -2.02
N PHE A 69 -39.33 21.42 -3.11
CA PHE A 69 -40.37 20.71 -3.86
C PHE A 69 -40.59 19.26 -3.43
N ALA A 70 -39.59 18.59 -2.84
CA ALA A 70 -39.63 17.15 -2.61
C ALA A 70 -39.23 16.71 -1.20
N TYR A 71 -39.02 17.62 -0.24
CA TYR A 71 -38.57 17.31 1.12
C TYR A 71 -39.41 16.21 1.79
N ARG A 72 -40.74 16.36 1.78
CA ARG A 72 -41.66 15.39 2.42
C ARG A 72 -41.64 14.03 1.74
N ALA A 73 -41.49 14.00 0.41
CA ALA A 73 -41.44 12.76 -0.36
C ALA A 73 -40.10 12.01 -0.23
N LEU A 74 -39.02 12.72 0.11
CA LEU A 74 -37.66 12.18 0.15
C LEU A 74 -37.20 11.77 1.56
N ALA A 75 -37.98 12.05 2.60
CA ALA A 75 -37.72 11.71 4.01
C ALA A 75 -36.29 12.06 4.47
N VAL A 76 -35.80 13.22 4.07
CA VAL A 76 -34.41 13.63 4.32
C VAL A 76 -34.24 14.13 5.77
N PRO A 77 -33.24 13.63 6.53
CA PRO A 77 -33.03 14.06 7.91
C PRO A 77 -32.50 15.51 7.97
N GLY A 78 -33.37 16.44 8.38
CA GLY A 78 -33.07 17.87 8.38
C GLY A 78 -31.88 18.26 9.28
N ARG A 79 -31.72 17.58 10.42
CA ARG A 79 -30.55 17.79 11.31
C ARG A 79 -29.23 17.45 10.59
N THR A 80 -29.18 16.32 9.90
CA THR A 80 -27.99 15.88 9.14
C THR A 80 -27.67 16.86 8.01
N VAL A 81 -28.71 17.33 7.29
CA VAL A 81 -28.55 18.37 6.27
C VAL A 81 -27.93 19.63 6.85
N LEU A 82 -28.48 20.13 7.96
CA LEU A 82 -27.98 21.32 8.63
C LEU A 82 -26.54 21.14 9.10
N THR A 83 -26.20 20.00 9.67
CA THR A 83 -24.82 19.66 10.08
C THR A 83 -23.85 19.74 8.90
N ILE A 84 -24.16 19.07 7.78
CA ILE A 84 -23.24 19.03 6.62
C ILE A 84 -23.14 20.43 5.98
N ILE A 85 -24.26 21.13 5.79
CA ILE A 85 -24.26 22.46 5.15
C ILE A 85 -23.56 23.50 6.02
N SER A 86 -23.81 23.54 7.33
CA SER A 86 -23.17 24.52 8.23
C SER A 86 -21.67 24.30 8.35
N ALA A 87 -21.22 23.06 8.50
CA ALA A 87 -19.79 22.73 8.52
C ALA A 87 -19.14 22.95 7.15
N GLY A 88 -19.83 22.64 6.04
CA GLY A 88 -19.36 22.91 4.68
C GLY A 88 -19.26 24.41 4.38
N ALA A 89 -20.21 25.22 4.85
CA ALA A 89 -20.16 26.67 4.75
C ALA A 89 -18.97 27.24 5.53
N LEU A 90 -18.67 26.71 6.73
CA LEU A 90 -17.49 27.09 7.50
C LEU A 90 -16.18 26.83 6.72
N ILE A 91 -16.05 25.65 6.09
CA ILE A 91 -14.88 25.32 5.24
C ILE A 91 -14.81 26.19 3.99
N PHE A 92 -15.95 26.44 3.34
CA PHE A 92 -16.01 27.34 2.19
C PHE A 92 -15.55 28.75 2.56
N LEU A 93 -16.01 29.29 3.70
CA LEU A 93 -15.60 30.61 4.18
C LEU A 93 -14.12 30.66 4.54
N LEU A 94 -13.55 29.61 5.14
CA LEU A 94 -12.11 29.49 5.35
C LEU A 94 -11.35 29.58 4.03
N GLY A 95 -11.76 28.80 3.03
CA GLY A 95 -11.07 28.81 1.74
C GLY A 95 -11.25 30.13 0.99
N LEU A 96 -12.42 30.78 1.12
CA LEU A 96 -12.65 32.10 0.55
C LEU A 96 -11.76 33.15 1.22
N TYR A 97 -11.63 33.09 2.55
CA TYR A 97 -10.70 33.91 3.30
C TYR A 97 -9.25 33.65 2.85
N ASP A 98 -8.86 32.40 2.63
CA ASP A 98 -7.52 32.06 2.14
C ASP A 98 -7.24 32.62 0.73
N ASP A 99 -8.22 32.54 -0.17
CA ASP A 99 -8.08 33.04 -1.54
C ASP A 99 -7.85 34.57 -1.59
N PHE A 100 -8.35 35.33 -0.60
CA PHE A 100 -8.14 36.79 -0.51
C PHE A 100 -6.97 37.20 0.39
N PHE A 101 -6.75 36.52 1.50
CA PHE A 101 -5.86 36.98 2.57
C PHE A 101 -4.71 36.03 2.90
N SER A 102 -4.62 34.87 2.25
CA SER A 102 -3.61 33.83 2.52
C SER A 102 -3.58 33.40 4.01
N ALA A 103 -4.41 32.43 4.36
CA ALA A 103 -4.47 31.84 5.69
C ALA A 103 -3.24 30.97 6.00
N GLY A 104 -2.70 31.15 7.22
CA GLY A 104 -1.65 30.28 7.73
C GLY A 104 -2.13 28.83 7.96
N PRO A 105 -1.21 27.83 7.94
CA PRO A 105 -1.58 26.42 8.10
C PRO A 105 -2.36 26.12 9.38
N TRP A 106 -2.01 26.75 10.50
CA TRP A 106 -2.68 26.55 11.78
C TRP A 106 -4.15 26.99 11.78
N LEU A 107 -4.47 28.10 11.10
CA LEU A 107 -5.85 28.55 10.95
C LEU A 107 -6.66 27.53 10.13
N LYS A 108 -6.08 27.04 9.02
CA LYS A 108 -6.71 26.01 8.18
C LYS A 108 -7.02 24.75 8.97
N PHE A 109 -6.02 24.18 9.66
CA PHE A 109 -6.22 22.96 10.45
C PHE A 109 -7.19 23.14 11.61
N THR A 110 -7.19 24.31 12.28
CA THR A 110 -8.12 24.59 13.38
C THR A 110 -9.57 24.63 12.90
N VAL A 111 -9.84 25.36 11.82
CA VAL A 111 -11.20 25.47 11.27
C VAL A 111 -11.66 24.13 10.66
N GLN A 112 -10.78 23.39 10.01
CA GLN A 112 -11.08 22.03 9.54
C GLN A 112 -11.39 21.07 10.69
N GLY A 113 -10.63 21.13 11.80
CA GLY A 113 -10.89 20.36 13.01
C GLY A 113 -12.23 20.71 13.66
N LEU A 114 -12.58 22.00 13.69
CA LEU A 114 -13.88 22.47 14.17
C LEU A 114 -15.03 21.94 13.29
N ALA A 115 -14.90 22.04 11.96
CA ALA A 115 -15.89 21.51 11.02
C ALA A 115 -16.06 19.99 11.18
N ALA A 116 -14.97 19.24 11.35
CA ALA A 116 -15.01 17.81 11.61
C ALA A 116 -15.67 17.46 12.96
N THR A 117 -15.44 18.28 13.99
CA THR A 117 -16.09 18.13 15.30
C THR A 117 -17.60 18.39 15.20
N LEU A 118 -18.04 19.34 14.37
CA LEU A 118 -19.46 19.56 14.07
C LEU A 118 -20.09 18.34 13.40
N LEU A 119 -19.41 17.73 12.42
CA LEU A 119 -19.86 16.47 11.81
C LEU A 119 -20.00 15.35 12.84
N PHE A 120 -18.99 15.18 13.70
CA PHE A 120 -18.99 14.20 14.78
C PHE A 120 -20.17 14.39 15.73
N ALA A 121 -20.41 15.62 16.20
CA ALA A 121 -21.51 15.98 17.10
C ALA A 121 -22.89 15.83 16.43
N GLY A 122 -22.95 16.00 15.10
CA GLY A 122 -24.13 15.72 14.28
C GLY A 122 -24.35 14.24 13.98
N GLY A 123 -23.47 13.35 14.46
CA GLY A 123 -23.60 11.90 14.36
C GLY A 123 -22.83 11.28 13.19
N LEU A 124 -22.14 12.06 12.36
CA LEU A 124 -21.31 11.56 11.26
C LEU A 124 -19.90 11.28 11.80
N ARG A 125 -19.68 10.04 12.25
CA ARG A 125 -18.46 9.63 12.94
C ARG A 125 -18.06 8.21 12.57
N ILE A 126 -16.75 7.94 12.67
CA ILE A 126 -16.18 6.60 12.48
C ILE A 126 -16.38 5.81 13.78
N LEU A 127 -17.30 4.85 13.77
CA LEU A 127 -17.66 4.08 14.97
C LEU A 127 -16.82 2.83 15.17
N ASP A 128 -16.35 2.20 14.10
CA ASP A 128 -15.59 0.96 14.14
C ASP A 128 -14.72 0.84 12.87
N LEU A 129 -13.72 -0.05 12.95
CA LEU A 129 -12.90 -0.47 11.82
C LEU A 129 -12.72 -2.00 11.88
N PRO A 130 -13.74 -2.78 11.48
CA PRO A 130 -13.76 -4.24 11.59
C PRO A 130 -12.59 -4.96 10.96
N VAL A 131 -12.04 -4.40 9.86
CA VAL A 131 -10.87 -4.97 9.18
C VAL A 131 -9.64 -5.02 10.09
N LEU A 132 -9.47 -4.04 10.97
CA LEU A 132 -8.27 -3.89 11.81
C LEU A 132 -8.51 -4.28 13.28
N PHE A 133 -9.71 -4.02 13.79
CA PHE A 133 -10.01 -4.13 15.22
C PHE A 133 -11.24 -5.00 15.52
N GLY A 134 -11.76 -5.73 14.54
CA GLY A 134 -12.99 -6.52 14.69
C GLY A 134 -14.23 -5.65 14.91
N ASN A 135 -15.39 -6.28 15.18
CA ASN A 135 -16.69 -5.60 15.30
C ASN A 135 -16.86 -4.84 16.63
N HIS A 136 -15.83 -4.15 17.10
CA HIS A 136 -15.86 -3.38 18.33
C HIS A 136 -16.07 -1.89 18.04
N HIS A 137 -17.09 -1.31 18.68
CA HIS A 137 -17.31 0.12 18.63
C HIS A 137 -16.23 0.85 19.45
N PHE A 138 -15.67 1.88 18.85
CA PHE A 138 -14.69 2.73 19.50
C PHE A 138 -15.35 3.68 20.50
N PRO A 139 -14.71 3.91 21.65
CA PRO A 139 -15.12 4.99 22.53
C PRO A 139 -14.94 6.34 21.85
N TRP A 140 -15.69 7.35 22.31
CA TRP A 140 -15.72 8.67 21.67
C TRP A 140 -14.32 9.32 21.54
N PHE A 141 -13.43 9.11 22.51
CA PHE A 141 -12.08 9.68 22.51
C PHE A 141 -11.16 9.08 21.44
N PHE A 142 -11.50 7.93 20.87
CA PHE A 142 -10.80 7.33 19.73
C PHE A 142 -11.54 7.64 18.41
N SER A 143 -12.86 7.57 18.42
CA SER A 143 -13.72 7.89 17.27
C SER A 143 -13.58 9.35 16.81
N LEU A 144 -13.44 10.30 17.74
CA LEU A 144 -13.33 11.73 17.42
C LEU A 144 -12.01 12.06 16.68
N PRO A 145 -10.81 11.72 17.19
CA PRO A 145 -9.56 11.94 16.45
C PRO A 145 -9.54 11.26 15.07
N LEU A 146 -10.08 10.05 14.95
CA LEU A 146 -10.18 9.36 13.65
C LEU A 146 -11.09 10.11 12.68
N THR A 147 -12.23 10.60 13.15
CA THR A 147 -13.17 11.38 12.32
C THR A 147 -12.53 12.71 11.89
N ILE A 148 -11.83 13.40 12.80
CA ILE A 148 -11.06 14.62 12.48
C ILE A 148 -9.98 14.31 11.45
N LEU A 149 -9.18 13.27 11.66
CA LEU A 149 -8.12 12.87 10.75
C LEU A 149 -8.67 12.57 9.35
N TRP A 150 -9.78 11.82 9.26
CA TRP A 150 -10.45 11.52 7.99
C TRP A 150 -10.88 12.80 7.26
N VAL A 151 -11.59 13.69 7.95
CA VAL A 151 -12.09 14.93 7.35
C VAL A 151 -10.95 15.84 6.90
N VAL A 152 -9.97 16.07 7.77
CA VAL A 152 -8.79 16.89 7.47
C VAL A 152 -7.98 16.28 6.33
N ALA A 153 -7.71 14.97 6.35
CA ALA A 153 -6.88 14.31 5.33
C ALA A 153 -7.53 14.39 3.95
N ILE A 154 -8.81 14.02 3.82
CA ILE A 154 -9.50 14.06 2.52
C ILE A 154 -9.67 15.51 2.03
N THR A 155 -10.00 16.45 2.92
CA THR A 155 -10.12 17.88 2.56
C THR A 155 -8.80 18.42 1.98
N ASN A 156 -7.67 18.18 2.65
CA ASN A 156 -6.37 18.65 2.17
C ASN A 156 -5.86 17.85 0.96
N ALA A 157 -6.24 16.57 0.81
CA ALA A 157 -5.85 15.77 -0.35
C ALA A 157 -6.40 16.38 -1.66
N PHE A 158 -7.66 16.84 -1.66
CA PHE A 158 -8.25 17.53 -2.83
C PHE A 158 -7.64 18.92 -3.06
N ASN A 159 -7.31 19.65 -1.99
CA ASN A 159 -6.62 20.93 -2.10
C ASN A 159 -5.20 20.78 -2.70
N LEU A 160 -4.48 19.71 -2.34
CA LEU A 160 -3.11 19.48 -2.81
C LEU A 160 -3.01 19.18 -4.32
N ILE A 161 -4.04 18.56 -4.90
CA ILE A 161 -4.08 18.25 -6.34
C ILE A 161 -4.58 19.44 -7.19
N ASP A 162 -5.00 20.55 -6.59
CA ASP A 162 -5.44 21.78 -7.28
C ASP A 162 -4.28 22.62 -7.81
N GLY A 163 -3.36 21.96 -8.53
CA GLY A 163 -2.16 22.58 -9.11
C GLY A 163 -2.22 22.81 -10.62
N LEU A 164 -3.21 22.26 -11.33
CA LEU A 164 -3.41 22.42 -12.77
C LEU A 164 -4.88 22.62 -13.14
N ASP A 165 -5.12 23.41 -14.19
CA ASP A 165 -6.42 23.58 -14.85
C ASP A 165 -7.23 22.28 -14.98
N GLY A 166 -8.39 22.22 -14.34
CA GLY A 166 -9.30 21.09 -14.40
C GLY A 166 -8.93 19.90 -13.51
N LEU A 167 -7.70 19.78 -13.02
CA LEU A 167 -7.23 18.55 -12.37
C LEU A 167 -8.03 18.19 -11.11
N ALA A 168 -8.11 19.09 -10.14
CA ALA A 168 -8.84 18.85 -8.89
C ALA A 168 -10.34 18.66 -9.12
N ALA A 169 -10.96 19.53 -9.91
CA ALA A 169 -12.39 19.47 -10.23
C ALA A 169 -12.75 18.18 -10.99
N GLY A 170 -11.94 17.75 -11.96
CA GLY A 170 -12.19 16.52 -12.69
C GLY A 170 -11.92 15.26 -11.90
N SER A 171 -10.88 15.23 -11.05
CA SER A 171 -10.68 14.11 -10.12
C SER A 171 -11.85 13.99 -9.15
N ALA A 172 -12.29 15.12 -8.58
CA ALA A 172 -13.47 15.18 -7.71
C ALA A 172 -14.76 14.76 -8.42
N LEU A 173 -14.92 15.04 -9.71
CA LEU A 173 -16.06 14.57 -10.50
C LEU A 173 -16.17 13.04 -10.46
N PHE A 174 -15.07 12.32 -10.73
CA PHE A 174 -15.05 10.86 -10.69
C PHE A 174 -15.35 10.32 -9.29
N SER A 175 -14.73 10.88 -8.25
CA SER A 175 -14.99 10.51 -6.87
C SER A 175 -16.46 10.75 -6.47
N THR A 176 -17.03 11.89 -6.85
CA THR A 176 -18.42 12.24 -6.54
C THR A 176 -19.41 11.34 -7.29
N LEU A 177 -19.11 10.95 -8.53
CA LEU A 177 -19.91 9.97 -9.29
C LEU A 177 -19.95 8.60 -8.61
N VAL A 178 -18.84 8.15 -8.01
CA VAL A 178 -18.82 6.92 -7.22
C VAL A 178 -19.68 7.08 -5.97
N VAL A 179 -19.50 8.17 -5.20
CA VAL A 179 -20.31 8.44 -4.01
C VAL A 179 -21.81 8.49 -4.34
N PHE A 180 -22.18 9.13 -5.46
CA PHE A 180 -23.56 9.13 -5.96
C PHE A 180 -24.06 7.72 -6.26
N THR A 181 -23.30 6.95 -7.04
CA THR A 181 -23.67 5.59 -7.46
C THR A 181 -23.86 4.67 -6.25
N VAL A 182 -22.91 4.69 -5.32
CA VAL A 182 -22.96 3.91 -4.08
C VAL A 182 -24.17 4.31 -3.23
N ALA A 183 -24.47 5.61 -3.13
CA ALA A 183 -25.62 6.10 -2.39
C ALA A 183 -26.96 5.69 -3.02
N VAL A 184 -27.05 5.67 -4.35
CA VAL A 184 -28.25 5.17 -5.06
C VAL A 184 -28.43 3.68 -4.81
N VAL A 185 -27.37 2.88 -4.95
CA VAL A 185 -27.41 1.43 -4.71
C VAL A 185 -27.76 1.10 -3.26
N SER A 186 -27.23 1.89 -2.32
CA SER A 186 -27.45 1.72 -0.87
C SER A 186 -28.75 2.36 -0.36
N GLY A 187 -29.56 2.98 -1.24
CA GLY A 187 -30.81 3.64 -0.86
C GLY A 187 -30.64 4.84 0.09
N VAL A 188 -29.51 5.53 0.05
CA VAL A 188 -29.20 6.69 0.90
C VAL A 188 -29.55 7.99 0.19
N SER A 189 -30.83 8.36 0.24
CA SER A 189 -31.39 9.51 -0.50
C SER A 189 -30.64 10.81 -0.31
N LEU A 190 -30.33 11.17 0.95
CA LEU A 190 -29.58 12.39 1.27
C LEU A 190 -28.24 12.45 0.53
N VAL A 191 -27.43 11.39 0.65
CA VAL A 191 -26.11 11.34 0.04
C VAL A 191 -26.20 11.38 -1.48
N SER A 192 -27.16 10.66 -2.07
CA SER A 192 -27.34 10.65 -3.52
C SER A 192 -27.71 12.03 -4.08
N LEU A 193 -28.58 12.79 -3.38
CA LEU A 193 -29.02 14.11 -3.84
C LEU A 193 -27.92 15.17 -3.69
N MET A 194 -27.18 15.15 -2.58
CA MET A 194 -26.04 16.05 -2.40
C MET A 194 -24.92 15.69 -3.38
N ALA A 195 -24.60 14.41 -3.56
CA ALA A 195 -23.58 13.99 -4.51
C ALA A 195 -23.93 14.40 -5.94
N ILE A 196 -25.16 14.16 -6.41
CA ILE A 196 -25.53 14.54 -7.79
C ILE A 196 -25.61 16.07 -7.99
N ALA A 197 -26.01 16.81 -6.95
CA ALA A 197 -25.90 18.27 -6.95
C ALA A 197 -24.44 18.71 -7.12
N LEU A 198 -23.51 18.08 -6.40
CA LEU A 198 -22.08 18.38 -6.50
C LEU A 198 -21.50 17.98 -7.87
N VAL A 199 -21.88 16.83 -8.43
CA VAL A 199 -21.51 16.41 -9.81
C VAL A 199 -21.93 17.49 -10.81
N GLY A 200 -23.18 17.96 -10.74
CA GLY A 200 -23.66 18.99 -11.66
C GLY A 200 -22.93 20.32 -11.49
N ALA A 201 -22.64 20.71 -10.24
CA ALA A 201 -21.92 21.94 -9.93
C ALA A 201 -20.48 21.89 -10.48
N ILE A 202 -19.80 20.76 -10.30
CA ILE A 202 -18.44 20.53 -10.82
C ILE A 202 -18.45 20.55 -12.36
N LEU A 203 -19.40 19.88 -13.02
CA LEU A 203 -19.48 19.84 -14.49
C LEU A 203 -19.71 21.22 -15.11
N GLY A 204 -20.63 22.02 -14.54
CA GLY A 204 -20.87 23.39 -15.02
C GLY A 204 -19.64 24.28 -14.90
N PHE A 205 -18.87 24.11 -13.81
CA PHE A 205 -17.63 24.83 -13.54
C PHE A 205 -16.48 24.39 -14.46
N LEU A 206 -16.33 23.07 -14.67
CA LEU A 206 -15.26 22.47 -15.48
C LEU A 206 -15.18 23.05 -16.89
N ARG A 207 -16.32 23.47 -17.47
CA ARG A 207 -16.34 24.15 -18.78
C ARG A 207 -15.44 25.38 -18.85
N PHE A 208 -15.26 26.09 -17.73
CA PHE A 208 -14.46 27.31 -17.63
C PHE A 208 -13.08 27.08 -17.02
N ASN A 209 -12.88 25.96 -16.33
CA ASN A 209 -11.65 25.62 -15.62
C ASN A 209 -10.76 24.63 -16.40
N PHE A 210 -11.30 23.87 -17.36
CA PHE A 210 -10.50 22.98 -18.20
C PHE A 210 -9.53 23.75 -19.10
N SER A 211 -8.32 23.21 -19.28
CA SER A 211 -7.22 23.93 -19.92
C SER A 211 -7.54 24.36 -21.37
N PRO A 212 -7.44 25.67 -21.70
CA PRO A 212 -6.87 26.74 -20.89
C PRO A 212 -7.93 27.37 -19.98
N ALA A 213 -7.68 27.44 -18.68
CA ALA A 213 -8.64 27.96 -17.71
C ALA A 213 -8.92 29.45 -17.91
N THR A 214 -10.16 29.83 -17.59
CA THR A 214 -10.62 31.24 -17.51
C THR A 214 -10.93 31.68 -16.07
N ILE A 215 -10.93 30.72 -15.14
CA ILE A 215 -11.10 30.91 -13.69
C ILE A 215 -10.54 29.67 -12.98
N PHE A 216 -9.81 29.89 -11.89
CA PHE A 216 -9.30 28.82 -11.02
C PHE A 216 -10.33 28.42 -9.98
N LEU A 217 -10.22 27.17 -9.52
CA LEU A 217 -11.09 26.60 -8.49
C LEU A 217 -10.94 27.36 -7.16
N GLY A 218 -9.70 27.57 -6.73
CA GLY A 218 -9.40 28.27 -5.48
C GLY A 218 -9.49 27.37 -4.26
N ASP A 219 -8.95 27.86 -3.15
CA ASP A 219 -9.01 27.16 -1.87
C ASP A 219 -10.45 27.06 -1.37
N CYS A 220 -11.29 28.07 -1.64
CA CYS A 220 -12.73 27.99 -1.37
C CYS A 220 -13.40 26.79 -2.03
N GLY A 221 -13.00 26.45 -3.26
CA GLY A 221 -13.58 25.35 -4.03
C GLY A 221 -12.99 24.01 -3.65
N SER A 222 -11.66 23.89 -3.64
CA SER A 222 -10.98 22.61 -3.39
C SER A 222 -11.19 22.10 -1.97
N LEU A 223 -11.15 22.99 -0.95
CA LEU A 223 -11.46 22.62 0.43
C LEU A 223 -12.94 22.24 0.59
N PHE A 224 -13.86 23.00 0.00
CA PHE A 224 -15.29 22.70 0.07
C PHE A 224 -15.64 21.35 -0.56
N ILE A 225 -15.09 21.06 -1.75
CA ILE A 225 -15.28 19.79 -2.45
C ILE A 225 -14.75 18.63 -1.61
N GLY A 226 -13.50 18.73 -1.14
CA GLY A 226 -12.87 17.67 -0.35
C GLY A 226 -13.62 17.40 0.97
N PHE A 227 -14.03 18.47 1.67
CA PHE A 227 -14.85 18.36 2.88
C PHE A 227 -16.19 17.70 2.59
N THR A 228 -16.89 18.14 1.54
CA THR A 228 -18.22 17.61 1.19
C THR A 228 -18.12 16.13 0.85
N LEU A 229 -17.14 15.72 0.05
CA LEU A 229 -16.90 14.31 -0.26
C LEU A 229 -16.59 13.48 0.99
N SER A 230 -15.78 14.02 1.91
CA SER A 230 -15.50 13.37 3.19
C SER A 230 -16.77 13.17 4.05
N ALA A 231 -17.60 14.21 4.17
CA ALA A 231 -18.86 14.17 4.92
C ALA A 231 -19.87 13.20 4.29
N LEU A 232 -20.00 13.22 2.96
CA LEU A 232 -20.88 12.31 2.23
C LEU A 232 -20.43 10.85 2.32
N ALA A 233 -19.11 10.60 2.31
CA ALA A 233 -18.55 9.27 2.56
C ALA A 233 -18.88 8.78 3.98
N LEU A 234 -18.71 9.62 5.01
CA LEU A 234 -19.08 9.28 6.39
C LEU A 234 -20.58 8.96 6.50
N GLN A 235 -21.44 9.77 5.89
CA GLN A 235 -22.89 9.56 5.94
C GLN A 235 -23.33 8.31 5.17
N GLY A 236 -22.70 8.02 4.03
CA GLY A 236 -22.96 6.82 3.24
C GLY A 236 -22.50 5.55 3.95
N ALA A 237 -21.37 5.63 4.66
CA ALA A 237 -20.77 4.50 5.36
C ALA A 237 -21.65 3.92 6.48
N GLN A 238 -22.50 4.73 7.12
CA GLN A 238 -23.35 4.29 8.24
C GLN A 238 -24.36 3.19 7.90
N LYS A 239 -24.67 2.99 6.62
CA LYS A 239 -25.64 1.99 6.15
C LYS A 239 -24.99 0.83 5.38
N ALA A 240 -23.68 0.87 5.18
CA ALA A 240 -22.94 -0.15 4.45
C ALA A 240 -22.19 -1.08 5.41
N PRO A 241 -21.96 -2.35 5.05
CA PRO A 241 -20.97 -3.19 5.74
C PRO A 241 -19.63 -2.45 5.86
N THR A 242 -19.00 -2.43 7.04
CA THR A 242 -17.89 -1.48 7.31
C THR A 242 -16.72 -1.61 6.34
N ILE A 243 -16.43 -2.82 5.83
CA ILE A 243 -15.38 -3.03 4.82
C ILE A 243 -15.66 -2.21 3.55
N ILE A 244 -16.90 -2.27 3.06
CA ILE A 244 -17.36 -1.49 1.88
C ILE A 244 -17.34 0.00 2.22
N ALA A 245 -17.83 0.33 3.41
CA ALA A 245 -17.96 1.69 3.93
C ALA A 245 -16.63 2.45 3.96
N VAL A 246 -15.52 1.77 4.21
CA VAL A 246 -14.17 2.35 4.23
C VAL A 246 -13.47 2.19 2.88
N ALA A 247 -13.51 1.00 2.28
CA ALA A 247 -12.73 0.70 1.07
C ALA A 247 -13.18 1.52 -0.14
N ILE A 248 -14.50 1.67 -0.35
CA ILE A 248 -15.04 2.41 -1.50
C ILE A 248 -14.57 3.88 -1.47
N PRO A 249 -14.82 4.68 -0.41
CA PRO A 249 -14.33 6.05 -0.37
C PRO A 249 -12.81 6.16 -0.57
N VAL A 250 -12.02 5.33 0.12
CA VAL A 250 -10.55 5.34 0.01
C VAL A 250 -10.08 5.08 -1.42
N VAL A 251 -10.64 4.07 -2.09
CA VAL A 251 -10.27 3.76 -3.49
C VAL A 251 -10.78 4.84 -4.44
N SER A 252 -12.00 5.36 -4.25
CA SER A 252 -12.57 6.41 -5.10
C SER A 252 -11.84 7.75 -5.01
N PHE A 253 -11.22 8.04 -3.86
CA PHE A 253 -10.36 9.22 -3.63
C PHE A 253 -8.89 8.91 -3.91
N GLY A 254 -8.61 7.81 -4.61
CA GLY A 254 -7.28 7.22 -4.72
C GLY A 254 -6.23 8.15 -5.31
N LEU A 255 -6.56 8.97 -6.33
CA LEU A 255 -5.60 9.95 -6.86
C LEU A 255 -5.22 11.04 -5.82
N PRO A 256 -6.18 11.78 -5.22
CA PRO A 256 -5.87 12.73 -4.13
C PRO A 256 -5.10 12.10 -2.97
N ILE A 257 -5.52 10.91 -2.52
CA ILE A 257 -4.87 10.19 -1.41
C ILE A 257 -3.46 9.77 -1.79
N LEU A 258 -3.25 9.26 -3.01
CA LEU A 258 -1.94 8.87 -3.51
C LEU A 258 -0.99 10.07 -3.57
N GLU A 259 -1.44 11.21 -4.12
CA GLU A 259 -0.63 12.43 -4.16
C GLU A 259 -0.21 12.87 -2.75
N SER A 260 -1.18 12.95 -1.82
CA SER A 260 -0.93 13.35 -0.44
C SER A 260 0.05 12.39 0.25
N THR A 261 -0.17 11.08 0.10
CA THR A 261 0.68 10.03 0.70
C THR A 261 2.09 10.08 0.14
N LEU A 262 2.24 10.23 -1.19
CA LEU A 262 3.56 10.35 -1.82
C LEU A 262 4.28 11.62 -1.36
N SER A 263 3.61 12.76 -1.24
CA SER A 263 4.24 13.99 -0.75
C SER A 263 4.73 13.85 0.69
N VAL A 264 3.90 13.30 1.58
CA VAL A 264 4.28 13.04 2.98
C VAL A 264 5.48 12.07 3.05
N LEU A 265 5.42 10.97 2.29
CA LEU A 265 6.45 9.94 2.31
C LEU A 265 7.78 10.47 1.75
N ARG A 266 7.76 11.21 0.63
CA ARG A 266 8.97 11.85 0.09
C ARG A 266 9.61 12.81 1.09
N ARG A 267 8.81 13.67 1.74
CA ARG A 267 9.32 14.62 2.75
C ARG A 267 9.95 13.89 3.93
N TYR A 268 9.29 12.84 4.42
CA TYR A 268 9.79 12.00 5.51
C TYR A 268 11.13 11.35 5.14
N LEU A 269 11.23 10.74 3.95
CA LEU A 269 12.45 10.09 3.48
C LEU A 269 13.59 11.07 3.23
N SER A 270 13.27 12.29 2.80
CA SER A 270 14.24 13.37 2.58
C SER A 270 14.59 14.16 3.85
N GLY A 271 14.06 13.78 5.03
CA GLY A 271 14.30 14.47 6.30
C GLY A 271 13.74 15.89 6.36
N ARG A 272 12.82 16.25 5.46
CA ARG A 272 12.20 17.58 5.40
C ARG A 272 10.95 17.62 6.28
N PRO A 273 10.61 18.76 6.91
CA PRO A 273 9.37 18.89 7.66
C PRO A 273 8.15 18.54 6.78
N VAL A 274 7.25 17.72 7.31
CA VAL A 274 6.07 17.21 6.57
C VAL A 274 5.13 18.34 6.13
N PHE A 275 5.21 19.54 6.70
CA PHE A 275 4.29 20.67 6.42
C PHE A 275 4.88 21.78 5.55
N THR A 276 6.09 21.62 4.98
CA THR A 276 6.67 22.61 4.05
C THR A 276 6.07 22.47 2.64
N ALA A 277 5.91 23.54 1.87
CA ALA A 277 5.38 23.47 0.49
C ALA A 277 6.20 22.52 -0.41
N ASP A 278 5.53 21.69 -1.24
CA ASP A 278 6.18 20.81 -2.24
C ASP A 278 6.10 21.44 -3.63
N ARG A 279 7.04 21.07 -4.51
CA ARG A 279 6.95 21.29 -5.96
C ARG A 279 7.13 20.00 -6.76
N GLU A 280 7.14 18.85 -6.10
CA GLU A 280 7.37 17.55 -6.72
C GLU A 280 6.11 16.68 -6.79
N HIS A 281 4.96 17.32 -6.92
CA HIS A 281 3.69 16.62 -7.14
C HIS A 281 3.70 15.78 -8.42
N ILE A 282 2.83 14.76 -8.50
CA ILE A 282 2.74 13.84 -9.65
C ILE A 282 2.60 14.64 -10.96
N HIS A 283 1.76 15.67 -10.95
CA HIS A 283 1.54 16.50 -12.11
C HIS A 283 2.80 17.28 -12.55
N HIS A 284 3.62 17.76 -11.62
CA HIS A 284 4.90 18.39 -11.94
C HIS A 284 5.90 17.40 -12.55
N LYS A 285 5.98 16.17 -12.04
CA LYS A 285 6.85 15.13 -12.61
C LYS A 285 6.42 14.74 -14.03
N LEU A 286 5.12 14.69 -14.31
CA LEU A 286 4.62 14.44 -15.67
C LEU A 286 4.94 15.60 -16.62
N LEU A 287 4.81 16.86 -16.17
CA LEU A 287 5.21 18.03 -16.96
C LEU A 287 6.73 18.03 -17.25
N GLN A 288 7.56 17.69 -16.26
CA GLN A 288 9.02 17.58 -16.42
C GLN A 288 9.44 16.51 -17.44
N ARG A 289 8.58 15.53 -17.72
CA ARG A 289 8.77 14.51 -18.76
C ARG A 289 8.37 14.96 -20.16
N GLY A 290 7.96 16.21 -20.32
CA GLY A 290 7.60 16.80 -21.61
C GLY A 290 6.13 16.64 -22.00
N LEU A 291 5.27 16.15 -21.09
CA LEU A 291 3.83 16.17 -21.34
C LEU A 291 3.30 17.60 -21.24
N SER A 292 2.40 17.98 -22.15
CA SER A 292 1.63 19.22 -22.03
C SER A 292 0.64 19.16 -20.87
N GLN A 293 0.26 20.31 -20.32
CA GLN A 293 -0.72 20.40 -19.22
C GLN A 293 -2.02 19.63 -19.53
N ARG A 294 -2.56 19.74 -20.74
CA ARG A 294 -3.75 18.99 -21.17
C ARG A 294 -3.52 17.47 -21.12
N GLN A 295 -2.38 17.00 -21.62
CA GLN A 295 -2.04 15.58 -21.59
C GLN A 295 -1.94 15.08 -20.15
N VAL A 296 -1.28 15.84 -19.25
CA VAL A 296 -1.18 15.49 -17.83
C VAL A 296 -2.57 15.37 -17.20
N VAL A 297 -3.46 16.35 -17.41
CA VAL A 297 -4.82 16.33 -16.85
C VAL A 297 -5.63 15.15 -17.39
N ILE A 298 -5.58 14.87 -18.70
CA ILE A 298 -6.29 13.72 -19.29
C ILE A 298 -5.76 12.39 -18.74
N THR A 299 -4.44 12.24 -18.61
CA THR A 299 -3.84 11.05 -18.00
C THR A 299 -4.31 10.87 -16.55
N LEU A 300 -4.33 11.94 -15.76
CA LEU A 300 -4.78 11.88 -14.37
C LEU A 300 -6.30 11.70 -14.23
N TYR A 301 -7.08 12.13 -15.22
CA TYR A 301 -8.50 11.77 -15.33
C TYR A 301 -8.68 10.28 -15.61
N ALA A 302 -7.89 9.70 -16.51
CA ALA A 302 -7.92 8.26 -16.77
C ALA A 302 -7.55 7.47 -15.51
N VAL A 303 -6.54 7.90 -14.76
CA VAL A 303 -6.19 7.31 -13.46
C VAL A 303 -7.35 7.43 -12.46
N SER A 304 -7.95 8.62 -12.34
CA SER A 304 -9.13 8.84 -11.47
C SER A 304 -10.32 7.96 -11.87
N ALA A 305 -10.54 7.75 -13.16
CA ALA A 305 -11.57 6.87 -13.69
C ALA A 305 -11.29 5.40 -13.36
N ILE A 306 -10.03 4.95 -13.45
CA ILE A 306 -9.63 3.58 -13.04
C ILE A 306 -9.89 3.38 -11.55
N PHE A 307 -9.47 4.32 -10.70
CA PHE A 307 -9.78 4.29 -9.26
C PHE A 307 -11.30 4.24 -9.01
N ALA A 308 -12.08 5.05 -9.73
CA ALA A 308 -13.53 5.05 -9.61
C ALA A 308 -14.16 3.70 -10.02
N LEU A 309 -13.73 3.11 -11.13
CA LEU A 309 -14.21 1.81 -11.60
C LEU A 309 -13.85 0.68 -10.64
N LEU A 310 -12.60 0.64 -10.17
CA LEU A 310 -12.14 -0.33 -9.17
C LEU A 310 -12.92 -0.18 -7.85
N SER A 311 -13.24 1.04 -7.45
CA SER A 311 -14.09 1.31 -6.30
C SER A 311 -15.52 0.79 -6.49
N LEU A 312 -16.10 0.91 -7.67
CA LEU A 312 -17.46 0.39 -7.94
C LEU A 312 -17.48 -1.14 -7.96
N PHE A 313 -16.38 -1.80 -8.35
CA PHE A 313 -16.27 -3.25 -8.28
C PHE A 313 -16.35 -3.79 -6.85
N LEU A 314 -16.05 -2.96 -5.83
CA LEU A 314 -16.19 -3.30 -4.42
C LEU A 314 -17.63 -3.21 -3.89
N LEU A 315 -18.63 -2.83 -4.71
CA LEU A 315 -20.04 -2.82 -4.31
C LEU A 315 -20.57 -4.23 -3.99
N TRP A 316 -20.01 -5.25 -4.63
CA TRP A 316 -20.31 -6.66 -4.37
C TRP A 316 -19.05 -7.37 -3.88
N PRO A 317 -18.62 -7.10 -2.64
CA PRO A 317 -17.34 -7.61 -2.17
C PRO A 317 -17.42 -9.12 -1.98
N THR A 318 -16.47 -9.81 -2.61
CA THR A 318 -16.01 -11.13 -2.17
C THR A 318 -14.57 -10.97 -1.71
N GLU A 319 -14.05 -11.90 -0.90
CA GLU A 319 -12.64 -11.87 -0.50
C GLU A 319 -11.70 -11.81 -1.73
N ARG A 320 -12.07 -12.53 -2.79
CA ARG A 320 -11.37 -12.50 -4.08
C ARG A 320 -11.46 -11.13 -4.75
N THR A 321 -12.64 -10.51 -4.77
CA THR A 321 -12.83 -9.17 -5.34
C THR A 321 -11.96 -8.13 -4.64
N LEU A 322 -11.94 -8.13 -3.30
CA LEU A 322 -11.12 -7.20 -2.52
C LEU A 322 -9.63 -7.44 -2.79
N GLY A 323 -9.18 -8.70 -2.75
CA GLY A 323 -7.79 -9.06 -3.04
C GLY A 323 -7.35 -8.66 -4.44
N LEU A 324 -8.19 -8.89 -5.45
CA LEU A 324 -7.92 -8.47 -6.83
C LEU A 324 -7.83 -6.95 -6.98
N VAL A 325 -8.78 -6.20 -6.40
CA VAL A 325 -8.75 -4.73 -6.45
C VAL A 325 -7.48 -4.20 -5.78
N LEU A 326 -7.13 -4.70 -4.60
CA LEU A 326 -5.91 -4.31 -3.90
C LEU A 326 -4.65 -4.68 -4.67
N ALA A 327 -4.60 -5.85 -5.31
CA ALA A 327 -3.47 -6.28 -6.13
C ALA A 327 -3.29 -5.41 -7.38
N VAL A 328 -4.38 -5.12 -8.10
CA VAL A 328 -4.37 -4.24 -9.29
C VAL A 328 -3.96 -2.82 -8.90
N LEU A 329 -4.53 -2.28 -7.82
CA LEU A 329 -4.18 -0.96 -7.30
C LEU A 329 -2.71 -0.90 -6.85
N GLY A 330 -2.27 -1.86 -6.05
CA GLY A 330 -0.89 -1.94 -5.56
C GLY A 330 0.11 -2.02 -6.71
N THR A 331 -0.17 -2.87 -7.70
CA THR A 331 0.67 -3.03 -8.90
C THR A 331 0.68 -1.76 -9.74
N GLY A 332 -0.48 -1.14 -9.98
CA GLY A 332 -0.59 0.12 -10.74
C GLY A 332 0.13 1.28 -10.06
N VAL A 333 -0.03 1.43 -8.75
CA VAL A 333 0.69 2.44 -7.95
C VAL A 333 2.19 2.16 -7.98
N TRP A 334 2.62 0.92 -7.78
CA TRP A 334 4.03 0.53 -7.85
C TRP A 334 4.64 0.90 -9.21
N ILE A 335 4.01 0.47 -10.31
CA ILE A 335 4.43 0.80 -11.68
C ILE A 335 4.46 2.32 -11.88
N GLY A 336 3.44 3.05 -11.41
CA GLY A 336 3.36 4.50 -11.51
C GLY A 336 4.49 5.21 -10.76
N VAL A 337 4.82 4.77 -9.54
CA VAL A 337 5.91 5.36 -8.74
C VAL A 337 7.28 5.14 -9.42
N GLN A 338 7.54 3.93 -9.94
CA GLN A 338 8.75 3.66 -10.76
C GLN A 338 8.73 4.54 -12.03
N HIS A 339 7.56 4.60 -12.65
CA HIS A 339 7.07 5.52 -13.67
C HIS A 339 7.32 7.00 -13.40
N LEU A 340 7.55 7.48 -12.18
CA LEU A 340 7.73 8.91 -11.93
C LEU A 340 9.18 9.27 -11.65
N GLY A 341 10.03 8.29 -11.36
CA GLY A 341 11.48 8.49 -11.19
C GLY A 341 11.82 9.33 -9.96
N TYR A 342 11.06 9.18 -8.87
CA TYR A 342 11.37 9.80 -7.59
C TYR A 342 12.67 9.22 -7.01
N LEU A 343 13.57 10.10 -6.58
CA LEU A 343 14.91 9.72 -6.11
C LEU A 343 14.86 9.01 -4.75
N GLU A 344 13.97 9.46 -3.86
CA GLU A 344 13.80 8.93 -2.50
C GLU A 344 13.43 7.44 -2.51
N PHE A 345 12.52 7.06 -3.40
CA PHE A 345 12.11 5.67 -3.56
C PHE A 345 13.20 4.82 -4.25
N GLY A 346 14.06 5.46 -5.04
CA GLY A 346 15.26 4.81 -5.59
C GLY A 346 16.26 4.40 -4.50
N GLU A 347 16.52 5.26 -3.51
CA GLU A 347 17.40 4.92 -2.38
C GLU A 347 16.79 3.82 -1.48
N LEU A 348 15.50 3.89 -1.19
CA LEU A 348 14.78 2.82 -0.47
C LEU A 348 14.94 1.47 -1.16
N LYS A 349 14.78 1.43 -2.50
CA LYS A 349 14.98 0.21 -3.29
C LYS A 349 16.40 -0.33 -3.15
N ARG A 350 17.41 0.54 -3.19
CA ARG A 350 18.82 0.14 -3.01
C ARG A 350 19.09 -0.39 -1.60
N VAL A 351 18.49 0.20 -0.56
CA VAL A 351 18.62 -0.29 0.83
C VAL A 351 17.93 -1.64 1.01
N ALA A 352 16.73 -1.82 0.45
CA ALA A 352 16.03 -3.09 0.46
C ALA A 352 16.84 -4.19 -0.23
N GLN A 353 17.45 -3.89 -1.40
CA GLN A 353 18.34 -4.81 -2.12
C GLN A 353 19.59 -5.17 -1.29
N ARG A 354 20.24 -4.19 -0.67
CA ARG A 354 21.40 -4.44 0.22
C ARG A 354 21.07 -5.33 1.41
N THR A 355 19.85 -5.25 1.94
CA THR A 355 19.42 -6.08 3.07
C THR A 355 19.25 -7.55 2.64
N ILE A 356 18.72 -7.78 1.43
CA ILE A 356 18.63 -9.13 0.82
C ILE A 356 20.05 -9.68 0.58
N GLU A 357 20.96 -8.86 0.03
CA GLU A 357 22.36 -9.25 -0.18
C GLU A 357 23.07 -9.61 1.14
N ARG A 358 22.78 -8.89 2.24
CA ARG A 358 23.34 -9.21 3.57
C ARG A 358 22.96 -10.61 4.05
N GLN A 359 21.74 -11.06 3.81
CA GLN A 359 21.30 -12.40 4.23
C GLN A 359 22.03 -13.49 3.45
N ILE A 360 22.24 -13.30 2.14
CA ILE A 360 23.05 -14.20 1.31
C ILE A 360 24.50 -14.27 1.81
N ILE A 361 25.08 -13.13 2.22
CA ILE A 361 26.43 -13.09 2.80
C ILE A 361 26.50 -13.89 4.12
N ILE A 362 25.53 -13.72 5.01
CA ILE A 362 25.48 -14.45 6.29
C ILE A 362 25.38 -15.96 6.06
N ASN A 363 24.50 -16.37 5.15
CA ASN A 363 24.28 -17.77 4.78
C ASN A 363 25.56 -18.38 4.17
N ASN A 364 26.19 -17.69 3.21
CA ASN A 364 27.46 -18.12 2.61
C ASN A 364 28.60 -18.21 3.64
N LEU A 365 28.67 -17.29 4.61
CA LEU A 365 29.67 -17.33 5.67
C LEU A 365 29.47 -18.54 6.60
N ALA A 366 28.23 -18.92 6.91
CA ALA A 366 27.95 -20.11 7.71
C ALA A 366 28.49 -21.38 7.04
N TRP A 367 28.27 -21.54 5.73
CA TRP A 367 28.78 -22.67 4.96
C TRP A 367 30.30 -22.67 4.81
N ARG A 368 30.92 -21.50 4.62
CA ARG A 368 32.38 -21.38 4.58
C ARG A 368 33.03 -21.73 5.92
N ARG A 369 32.44 -21.29 7.05
CA ARG A 369 32.90 -21.69 8.39
C ARG A 369 32.75 -23.19 8.62
N ALA A 370 31.61 -23.76 8.23
CA ALA A 370 31.40 -25.20 8.30
C ALA A 370 32.45 -25.98 7.48
N ALA A 371 32.77 -25.52 6.27
CA ALA A 371 33.85 -26.12 5.48
C ALA A 371 35.22 -26.03 6.19
N GLU A 372 35.58 -24.89 6.77
CA GLU A 372 36.83 -24.77 7.53
C GLU A 372 36.87 -25.68 8.78
N GLU A 373 35.76 -25.78 9.51
CA GLU A 373 35.64 -26.69 10.67
C GLU A 373 35.74 -28.16 10.25
N LEU A 374 35.18 -28.54 9.10
CA LEU A 374 35.28 -29.91 8.58
C LEU A 374 36.72 -30.30 8.23
N LYS A 375 37.57 -29.36 7.79
CA LYS A 375 38.99 -29.65 7.46
C LYS A 375 39.78 -30.16 8.66
N VAL A 376 39.46 -29.70 9.87
CA VAL A 376 40.14 -30.09 11.11
C VAL A 376 39.42 -31.20 11.87
N THR A 377 38.24 -31.60 11.40
CA THR A 377 37.42 -32.63 12.02
C THR A 377 38.01 -34.03 11.82
N SER A 378 37.97 -34.84 12.88
CA SER A 378 38.57 -36.18 12.94
C SER A 378 37.66 -37.25 13.57
N ASP A 379 36.38 -36.95 13.74
CA ASP A 379 35.36 -37.83 14.31
C ASP A 379 33.99 -37.58 13.63
N TYR A 380 33.25 -38.65 13.34
CA TYR A 380 31.90 -38.60 12.76
C TYR A 380 30.94 -37.75 13.61
N ALA A 381 31.10 -37.76 14.93
CA ALA A 381 30.32 -36.94 15.85
C ALA A 381 30.49 -35.43 15.57
N GLN A 382 31.72 -35.00 15.33
CA GLN A 382 32.04 -33.61 14.98
C GLN A 382 31.51 -33.26 13.58
N VAL A 383 31.64 -34.16 12.60
CA VAL A 383 31.10 -33.95 11.25
C VAL A 383 29.59 -33.70 11.30
N CYS A 384 28.85 -34.54 12.02
CA CYS A 384 27.41 -34.38 12.16
C CYS A 384 27.05 -33.06 12.87
N ARG A 385 27.78 -32.63 13.89
CA ARG A 385 27.55 -31.34 14.56
C ARG A 385 27.74 -30.15 13.63
N VAL A 386 28.80 -30.16 12.82
CA VAL A 386 29.08 -29.07 11.87
C VAL A 386 27.98 -29.01 10.80
N LEU A 387 27.55 -30.16 10.28
CA LEU A 387 26.44 -30.24 9.32
C LEU A 387 25.12 -29.73 9.91
N MET A 388 24.76 -30.19 11.11
CA MET A 388 23.55 -29.72 11.80
C MET A 388 23.58 -28.20 12.02
N ALA A 389 24.71 -27.63 12.45
CA ALA A 389 24.85 -26.19 12.68
C ALA A 389 24.75 -25.36 11.39
N ALA A 390 25.34 -25.85 10.29
CA ALA A 390 25.26 -25.20 8.99
C ALA A 390 23.84 -25.23 8.43
N LEU A 391 23.13 -26.36 8.55
CA LEU A 391 21.82 -26.58 7.95
C LEU A 391 20.68 -25.94 8.76
N THR A 392 20.80 -25.88 10.09
CA THR A 392 19.80 -25.22 10.96
C THR A 392 19.60 -23.75 10.60
N ASN A 393 20.65 -23.06 10.17
CA ASN A 393 20.64 -21.62 9.89
C ASN A 393 20.30 -21.25 8.44
N ASN A 394 20.08 -22.22 7.53
CA ASN A 394 20.03 -21.99 6.08
C ASN A 394 18.74 -22.51 5.40
N ASP A 395 17.59 -22.47 6.10
CA ASP A 395 16.28 -22.87 5.54
C ASP A 395 16.19 -24.32 5.02
N PHE A 396 16.99 -25.25 5.57
CA PHE A 396 16.91 -26.68 5.27
C PHE A 396 16.21 -27.44 6.40
N ASP A 397 15.36 -28.41 6.03
CA ASP A 397 14.45 -29.08 6.97
C ASP A 397 14.95 -30.45 7.44
N ALA A 398 15.75 -31.10 6.61
CA ALA A 398 16.36 -32.38 6.95
C ALA A 398 17.58 -32.64 6.07
N PHE A 399 18.46 -33.54 6.52
CA PHE A 399 19.44 -34.17 5.64
C PHE A 399 19.54 -35.66 5.94
N ASP A 400 19.82 -36.43 4.90
CA ASP A 400 20.20 -37.84 4.97
C ASP A 400 21.66 -37.97 4.54
N LEU A 401 22.48 -38.58 5.39
CA LEU A 401 23.87 -38.87 5.12
C LEU A 401 24.07 -40.37 5.05
N GLN A 402 24.30 -40.88 3.85
CA GLN A 402 24.64 -42.27 3.58
C GLN A 402 26.15 -42.42 3.51
N LEU A 403 26.71 -43.39 4.23
CA LEU A 403 28.16 -43.64 4.31
C LEU A 403 28.47 -44.99 3.67
N TYR A 404 29.41 -45.04 2.70
CA TYR A 404 29.84 -46.31 2.09
C TYR A 404 30.98 -46.99 2.85
N VAL A 405 31.68 -46.25 3.71
CA VAL A 405 32.75 -46.75 4.58
C VAL A 405 32.35 -46.39 6.01
N ALA A 406 31.65 -47.28 6.69
CA ALA A 406 31.25 -47.10 8.08
C ALA A 406 32.21 -47.84 9.00
N GLY A 407 32.88 -47.11 9.90
CA GLY A 407 33.45 -47.72 11.11
C GLY A 407 32.33 -48.18 12.06
N SER A 408 32.64 -49.09 12.98
CA SER A 408 31.68 -49.74 13.88
C SER A 408 30.98 -48.82 14.89
N ASP A 409 31.36 -47.54 15.00
CA ASP A 409 30.82 -46.58 15.97
C ASP A 409 30.20 -45.36 15.28
N LEU A 410 28.91 -45.44 14.96
CA LEU A 410 28.13 -44.28 14.50
C LEU A 410 27.62 -43.46 15.71
N PRO A 411 27.71 -42.12 15.67
CA PRO A 411 27.37 -41.27 16.82
C PRO A 411 25.86 -41.23 17.08
N GLN A 412 25.44 -41.49 18.33
CA GLN A 412 24.08 -41.23 18.78
C GLN A 412 23.97 -39.77 19.29
N MET A 413 23.23 -38.93 18.57
CA MET A 413 23.02 -37.52 18.93
C MET A 413 21.54 -37.15 18.91
N ARG A 414 21.15 -36.19 19.75
CA ARG A 414 19.78 -35.70 19.82
C ARG A 414 19.38 -35.04 18.49
N GLY A 415 18.35 -35.57 17.83
CA GLY A 415 17.86 -35.10 16.52
C GLY A 415 18.51 -35.77 15.31
N LEU A 416 19.46 -36.69 15.52
CA LEU A 416 20.08 -37.52 14.48
C LEU A 416 19.67 -38.98 14.70
N GLU A 417 19.00 -39.58 13.73
CA GLU A 417 18.49 -40.94 13.79
C GLU A 417 19.19 -41.83 12.76
N LEU A 418 19.63 -43.01 13.17
CA LEU A 418 20.11 -44.02 12.23
C LEU A 418 18.91 -44.78 11.67
N ILE A 419 18.72 -44.72 10.36
CA ILE A 419 17.63 -45.40 9.67
C ILE A 419 18.23 -46.57 8.88
N SER A 420 17.73 -47.77 9.17
CA SER A 420 18.09 -49.02 8.48
C SER A 420 16.86 -49.62 7.80
N PRO A 421 16.52 -49.20 6.56
CA PRO A 421 15.37 -49.72 5.84
C PRO A 421 15.60 -51.17 5.39
N TRP A 422 14.53 -51.96 5.30
CA TRP A 422 14.60 -53.33 4.80
C TRP A 422 15.05 -53.32 3.32
N GLY A 423 16.25 -53.85 3.05
CA GLY A 423 16.80 -53.96 1.69
C GLY A 423 17.51 -52.70 1.17
N ALA A 424 17.80 -51.70 2.00
CA ALA A 424 18.58 -50.53 1.64
C ALA A 424 19.74 -50.30 2.63
N GLU A 425 20.78 -49.63 2.16
CA GLU A 425 21.91 -49.23 3.00
C GLU A 425 21.47 -48.27 4.13
N PRO A 426 22.06 -48.39 5.33
CA PRO A 426 21.74 -47.51 6.44
C PRO A 426 22.20 -46.08 6.16
N TYR A 427 21.43 -45.11 6.65
CA TYR A 427 21.78 -43.69 6.56
C TYR A 427 21.43 -42.94 7.85
N LEU A 428 22.19 -41.88 8.12
CA LEU A 428 21.94 -40.97 9.23
C LEU A 428 20.98 -39.89 8.76
N ARG A 429 19.81 -39.78 9.40
CA ARG A 429 18.85 -38.71 9.15
C ARG A 429 18.88 -37.69 10.26
N TRP A 430 19.02 -36.43 9.89
CA TRP A 430 18.75 -35.31 10.78
C TRP A 430 17.50 -34.57 10.34
N THR A 431 16.70 -34.10 11.29
CA THR A 431 15.55 -33.24 11.05
C THR A 431 15.69 -31.94 11.81
N ASN A 432 15.35 -30.83 11.16
CA ASN A 432 15.46 -29.49 11.75
C ASN A 432 14.35 -29.31 12.79
N PRO A 433 14.67 -29.14 14.08
CA PRO A 433 13.67 -29.02 15.13
C PRO A 433 12.81 -27.74 15.01
N ILE A 434 13.23 -26.76 14.22
CA ILE A 434 12.53 -25.47 14.03
C ILE A 434 11.43 -25.59 12.96
N THR A 435 11.65 -26.37 11.91
CA THR A 435 10.75 -26.45 10.75
C THR A 435 10.09 -27.82 10.58
N TYR A 436 10.45 -28.81 11.40
CA TYR A 436 9.89 -30.15 11.33
C TYR A 436 8.41 -30.18 11.75
N SER A 437 7.56 -30.62 10.81
CA SER A 437 6.17 -31.04 11.03
C SER A 437 6.06 -32.53 10.68
N GLU A 438 5.34 -33.31 11.48
CA GLU A 438 5.11 -34.77 11.31
C GLU A 438 4.44 -35.15 9.98
N ALA A 439 4.02 -34.19 9.16
CA ALA A 439 3.55 -34.42 7.81
C ALA A 439 4.68 -35.01 6.92
N SER A 440 4.37 -36.12 6.26
CA SER A 440 5.26 -36.91 5.41
C SER A 440 6.23 -36.09 4.56
N LEU A 441 7.47 -36.57 4.38
CA LEU A 441 8.46 -36.04 3.43
C LEU A 441 7.97 -35.96 1.96
N ALA A 442 6.78 -36.50 1.65
CA ALA A 442 6.13 -36.39 0.36
C ALA A 442 5.81 -34.92 0.02
N GLY A 443 6.48 -34.39 -1.00
CA GLY A 443 6.30 -33.01 -1.48
C GLY A 443 7.43 -32.04 -1.13
N ARG A 444 8.54 -32.51 -0.53
CA ARG A 444 9.75 -31.68 -0.32
C ARG A 444 10.69 -31.79 -1.52
N CYS A 445 11.34 -30.68 -1.88
CA CYS A 445 12.44 -30.68 -2.84
C CYS A 445 13.67 -31.32 -2.18
N SER A 446 14.31 -32.27 -2.88
CA SER A 446 15.50 -32.97 -2.39
C SER A 446 16.65 -32.79 -3.36
N LEU A 447 17.83 -32.45 -2.84
CA LEU A 447 19.08 -32.39 -3.59
C LEU A 447 20.02 -33.48 -3.07
N ARG A 448 20.29 -34.49 -3.90
CA ARG A 448 21.28 -35.54 -3.60
C ARG A 448 22.63 -35.14 -4.18
N ILE A 449 23.66 -35.24 -3.35
CA ILE A 449 25.04 -34.89 -3.68
C ILE A 449 25.92 -36.09 -3.37
N ASP A 450 26.68 -36.54 -4.37
CA ASP A 450 27.65 -37.62 -4.19
C ASP A 450 28.92 -37.08 -3.53
N LEU A 451 29.43 -37.84 -2.55
CA LEU A 451 30.59 -37.45 -1.76
C LEU A 451 31.82 -38.21 -2.26
N VAL A 452 32.66 -37.52 -3.03
CA VAL A 452 33.93 -38.02 -3.56
C VAL A 452 35.07 -37.20 -2.97
N SER A 453 36.03 -37.87 -2.35
CA SER A 453 37.18 -37.22 -1.72
C SER A 453 38.15 -36.67 -2.76
N SER A 454 39.06 -35.79 -2.33
CA SER A 454 40.18 -35.29 -3.13
C SER A 454 41.10 -36.40 -3.67
N ARG A 455 41.08 -37.59 -3.05
CA ARG A 455 41.81 -38.78 -3.49
C ARG A 455 41.00 -39.66 -4.46
N GLY A 456 39.79 -39.25 -4.83
CA GLY A 456 38.91 -39.96 -5.73
C GLY A 456 38.15 -41.13 -5.08
N ARG A 457 38.08 -41.20 -3.75
CA ARG A 457 37.36 -42.27 -3.03
C ARG A 457 35.89 -41.89 -2.85
N HIS A 458 34.99 -42.82 -3.17
CA HIS A 458 33.55 -42.65 -2.93
C HIS A 458 33.26 -42.87 -1.44
N CYS A 459 32.87 -41.81 -0.74
CA CYS A 459 32.66 -41.81 0.71
C CYS A 459 31.18 -42.00 1.09
N GLY A 460 30.26 -41.68 0.18
CA GLY A 460 28.84 -41.72 0.49
C GLY A 460 28.00 -40.84 -0.43
N SER A 461 26.78 -40.54 0.02
CA SER A 461 25.96 -39.48 -0.56
C SER A 461 25.23 -38.71 0.53
N MET A 462 25.03 -37.41 0.31
CA MET A 462 24.27 -36.53 1.20
C MET A 462 23.04 -36.02 0.45
N THR A 463 21.85 -36.24 1.00
CA THR A 463 20.60 -35.70 0.48
C THR A 463 20.09 -34.62 1.42
N VAL A 464 19.83 -33.42 0.91
CA VAL A 464 19.27 -32.33 1.71
C VAL A 464 17.82 -32.07 1.27
N TYR A 465 16.94 -31.89 2.25
CA TYR A 465 15.51 -31.67 2.03
C TYR A 465 15.12 -30.24 2.38
N ARG A 466 14.30 -29.65 1.51
CA ARG A 466 13.68 -28.34 1.70
C ARG A 466 12.21 -28.41 1.30
N GLN A 467 11.32 -27.97 2.18
CA GLN A 467 9.91 -27.81 1.91
C GLN A 467 9.74 -26.75 0.84
N ASP A 468 8.87 -27.04 -0.14
CA ASP A 468 8.58 -26.10 -1.21
C ASP A 468 8.01 -24.81 -0.61
N SER A 469 8.84 -23.79 -0.56
CA SER A 469 8.52 -22.47 -0.08
C SER A 469 8.74 -21.51 -1.24
N SER A 470 7.85 -20.55 -1.42
CA SER A 470 7.91 -19.55 -2.49
C SER A 470 9.10 -18.57 -2.38
N ARG A 471 10.12 -18.90 -1.57
CA ARG A 471 11.33 -18.10 -1.36
C ARG A 471 12.52 -18.76 -2.07
N GLU A 472 13.19 -18.01 -2.92
CA GLU A 472 14.45 -18.41 -3.55
C GLU A 472 15.49 -18.83 -2.48
N VAL A 473 16.35 -19.78 -2.83
CA VAL A 473 17.44 -20.24 -1.94
C VAL A 473 18.40 -19.06 -1.74
N GLN A 474 18.49 -18.54 -0.51
CA GLN A 474 19.36 -17.41 -0.17
C GLN A 474 20.79 -17.88 0.12
N LEU A 475 21.37 -18.69 -0.76
CA LEU A 475 22.71 -19.28 -0.64
C LEU A 475 23.33 -19.39 -2.03
N ASP A 476 24.65 -19.18 -2.13
CA ASP A 476 25.40 -19.53 -3.33
C ASP A 476 25.45 -21.06 -3.50
N LEU A 477 24.64 -21.58 -4.44
CA LEU A 477 24.53 -23.01 -4.72
C LEU A 477 25.85 -23.64 -5.15
N ASN A 478 26.79 -22.86 -5.73
CA ASN A 478 28.11 -23.38 -6.07
C ASN A 478 28.91 -23.77 -4.82
N LEU A 479 28.71 -23.08 -3.69
CA LEU A 479 29.34 -23.48 -2.44
C LEU A 479 28.87 -24.86 -1.99
N LEU A 480 27.55 -25.08 -2.05
CA LEU A 480 26.89 -26.32 -1.62
C LEU A 480 27.15 -27.52 -2.55
N ILE A 481 27.28 -27.28 -3.86
CA ILE A 481 27.38 -28.36 -4.86
C ILE A 481 28.84 -28.65 -5.25
N CYS A 482 29.72 -27.66 -5.24
CA CYS A 482 31.09 -27.84 -5.74
C CYS A 482 32.13 -27.87 -4.63
N SER A 483 32.09 -26.92 -3.68
CA SER A 483 33.19 -26.76 -2.71
C SER A 483 33.00 -27.56 -1.41
N PHE A 484 31.78 -27.57 -0.88
CA PHE A 484 31.46 -28.21 0.39
C PHE A 484 31.50 -29.75 0.33
N PRO A 485 30.99 -30.42 -0.72
CA PRO A 485 30.91 -31.88 -0.77
C PRO A 485 32.29 -32.56 -0.75
N GLN A 486 33.27 -31.96 -1.43
CA GLN A 486 34.64 -32.46 -1.43
C GLN A 486 35.27 -32.38 -0.04
N VAL A 487 35.09 -31.26 0.67
CA VAL A 487 35.61 -31.07 2.03
C VAL A 487 34.93 -32.03 3.02
N LEU A 488 33.62 -32.26 2.86
CA LEU A 488 32.87 -33.23 3.65
C LEU A 488 33.36 -34.66 3.37
N ALA A 489 33.55 -35.03 2.11
CA ALA A 489 34.07 -36.35 1.73
C ALA A 489 35.47 -36.59 2.31
N ASP A 490 36.36 -35.60 2.22
CA ASP A 490 37.70 -35.66 2.84
C ASP A 490 37.62 -35.85 4.37
N ALA A 491 36.64 -35.20 5.03
CA ALA A 491 36.45 -35.35 6.48
C ALA A 491 35.95 -36.76 6.85
N LEU A 492 35.02 -37.30 6.07
CA LEU A 492 34.49 -38.65 6.26
C LEU A 492 35.57 -39.71 6.01
N GLU A 493 36.40 -39.54 4.98
CA GLU A 493 37.54 -40.44 4.71
C GLU A 493 38.53 -40.44 5.88
N ARG A 494 38.87 -39.26 6.44
CA ARG A 494 39.74 -39.18 7.64
C ARG A 494 39.14 -39.89 8.85
N CYS A 495 37.82 -39.79 9.05
CA CYS A 495 37.14 -40.47 10.15
C CYS A 495 37.18 -42.00 9.97
N ALA A 496 37.00 -42.48 8.74
CA ALA A 496 37.06 -43.90 8.42
C ALA A 496 38.47 -44.48 8.67
N GLU A 497 39.52 -43.81 8.17
CA GLU A 497 40.92 -44.22 8.38
C GLU A 497 41.27 -44.31 9.88
N ARG A 498 40.80 -43.34 10.68
CA ARG A 498 41.02 -43.35 12.13
C ARG A 498 40.31 -44.52 12.81
N SER A 499 39.08 -44.83 12.42
CA SER A 499 38.31 -45.94 12.99
C SER A 499 38.93 -47.30 12.67
N GLU A 500 39.49 -47.49 11.47
CA GLU A 500 40.22 -48.70 11.09
C GLU A 500 41.51 -48.86 11.89
N VAL A 501 42.25 -47.77 12.13
CA VAL A 501 43.47 -47.80 12.97
C VAL A 501 43.13 -48.14 14.42
N VAL A 502 42.06 -47.59 14.98
CA VAL A 502 41.63 -47.86 16.36
C VAL A 502 41.16 -49.31 16.53
N SER A 503 40.43 -49.88 15.56
CA SER A 503 39.98 -51.28 15.63
C SER A 503 41.13 -52.29 15.49
N LEU A 504 42.15 -51.98 14.68
CA LEU A 504 43.38 -52.79 14.57
C LEU A 504 44.21 -52.76 15.86
N VAL A 505 44.27 -51.62 16.54
CA VAL A 505 44.96 -51.48 17.84
C VAL A 505 44.19 -52.20 18.96
N ALA A 506 42.86 -52.17 18.95
CA ALA A 506 42.04 -52.91 19.91
C ALA A 506 42.15 -54.44 19.72
N SER A 507 42.08 -54.91 18.47
CA SER A 507 42.27 -56.33 18.11
C SER A 507 43.64 -56.89 18.50
N SER A 508 44.70 -56.08 18.35
CA SER A 508 46.06 -56.47 18.76
C SER A 508 46.29 -56.43 20.28
N ALA A 509 45.53 -55.61 21.02
CA ALA A 509 45.54 -55.59 22.48
C ALA A 509 44.85 -56.83 23.07
N ASP A 510 43.72 -57.28 22.49
CA ASP A 510 43.01 -58.49 22.95
C ASP A 510 43.83 -59.77 22.73
N LEU A 511 44.67 -59.81 21.68
CA LEU A 511 45.61 -60.92 21.40
C LEU A 511 46.81 -61.00 22.37
N LEU A 512 47.08 -59.94 23.16
CA LEU A 512 48.14 -59.92 24.18
C LEU A 512 47.60 -60.24 25.59
N THR A 513 46.28 -60.35 25.75
CA THR A 513 45.60 -60.70 27.02
C THR A 513 44.94 -62.09 27.04
N ALA A 514 45.09 -62.86 25.96
CA ALA A 514 44.75 -64.29 25.89
C ALA A 514 46.02 -65.14 25.89
#